data_AF-A0A9P5ZMR2-F1
#
_entry.id   AF-A0A9P5ZMR2-F1
#
_cell.length_a   1.000
_cell.length_b   1.000
_cell.length_c   1.000
_cell.angle_alpha   90.00
_cell.angle_beta   90.00
_cell.angle_gamma   90.00
#
_symmetry.space_group_name_H-M   'P 1'
#
loop_
_entity.id
_entity.type
_entity.pdbx_description
1 polymer ?
#
loop_
_entity_poly.entity_id
_entity_poly.type
_entity_poly.pdbx_seq_one_letter_code
_entity_poly.pdbx_strand_id
1 'polypeptide(L)'
;MMTLKADDTILRKFKELSKADIKSNTYVVNPNQPGSTTLNLSWIWHVGRDDESAPAALQESNRVLYLKSRALASRWREELLLVKYEMEWTVRYFKHNHDVWVDRSSNSSPGAKAYARRKAAQYLWQAQVAEGEFIKYN
;
A
#
# COMPACT_ATOMS: atom_id res chain seq x y z
N MET A 1 -40.09 14.32 -6.70
CA MET A 1 -38.66 14.66 -6.80
C MET A 1 -38.58 16.18 -6.72
N MET A 2 -38.11 16.74 -5.61
CA MET A 2 -38.06 18.20 -5.41
C MET A 2 -36.81 18.73 -6.10
N THR A 3 -36.97 19.41 -7.24
CA THR A 3 -35.86 20.10 -7.89
C THR A 3 -35.66 21.46 -7.23
N LEU A 4 -34.52 21.62 -6.56
CA LEU A 4 -34.07 22.93 -6.11
C LEU A 4 -33.82 23.76 -7.38
N LYS A 5 -34.64 24.78 -7.62
CA LYS A 5 -34.44 25.76 -8.71
C LYS A 5 -33.28 26.71 -8.39
N ALA A 6 -32.14 26.17 -7.99
CA ALA A 6 -30.93 26.90 -7.67
C ALA A 6 -30.09 27.09 -8.94
N ASP A 7 -29.20 28.08 -8.91
CA ASP A 7 -28.25 28.34 -9.98
C ASP A 7 -27.25 27.17 -10.15
N ASP A 8 -26.73 26.96 -11.37
CA ASP A 8 -25.84 25.83 -11.70
C ASP A 8 -24.55 25.86 -10.86
N THR A 9 -24.10 27.06 -10.47
CA THR A 9 -22.96 27.25 -9.58
C THR A 9 -23.21 26.67 -8.18
N ILE A 10 -24.43 26.81 -7.67
CA ILE A 10 -24.83 26.31 -6.34
C ILE A 10 -25.05 24.80 -6.41
N LEU A 11 -25.63 24.27 -7.48
CA LEU A 11 -25.88 22.83 -7.67
C LEU A 11 -24.57 22.03 -7.83
N ARG A 12 -23.52 22.63 -8.38
CA ARG A 12 -22.18 22.01 -8.41
C ARG A 12 -21.56 21.89 -7.02
N LYS A 13 -21.80 22.87 -6.14
CA LYS A 13 -21.26 22.91 -4.76
C LYS A 13 -22.10 22.09 -3.79
N PHE A 14 -23.43 22.14 -3.92
CA PHE A 14 -24.39 21.47 -3.08
C PHE A 14 -25.21 20.48 -3.89
N LYS A 15 -24.83 19.20 -3.83
CA LYS A 15 -25.51 18.12 -4.55
C LYS A 15 -26.72 17.62 -3.76
N GLU A 16 -27.55 16.80 -4.39
CA GLU A 16 -28.62 16.13 -3.67
C GLU A 16 -28.05 15.16 -2.62
N LEU A 17 -28.62 15.19 -1.41
CA LEU A 17 -28.18 14.37 -0.30
C LEU A 17 -28.82 12.99 -0.38
N SER A 18 -28.02 11.95 -0.56
CA SER A 18 -28.48 10.56 -0.48
C SER A 18 -28.18 9.95 0.89
N LYS A 19 -28.88 8.87 1.25
CA LYS A 19 -28.57 8.11 2.49
C LYS A 19 -27.15 7.51 2.48
N ALA A 20 -26.55 7.33 1.30
CA ALA A 20 -25.18 6.83 1.19
C ALA A 20 -24.15 7.88 1.64
N ASP A 21 -24.45 9.16 1.47
CA ASP A 21 -23.57 10.29 1.80
C ASP A 21 -23.42 10.51 3.31
N ILE A 22 -24.43 10.11 4.09
CA ILE A 22 -24.49 10.29 5.55
C ILE A 22 -23.67 9.22 6.29
N LYS A 23 -23.15 8.22 5.59
CA LYS A 23 -22.36 7.15 6.23
C LYS A 23 -21.07 7.72 6.80
N SER A 24 -20.83 7.42 8.08
CA SER A 24 -19.56 7.74 8.75
C SER A 24 -18.41 7.06 8.04
N ASN A 25 -17.31 7.79 7.83
CA ASN A 25 -16.12 7.24 7.20
C ASN A 25 -15.39 6.31 8.17
N THR A 26 -15.57 5.00 8.01
CA THR A 26 -14.90 3.96 8.79
C THR A 26 -13.43 3.76 8.42
N TYR A 27 -12.93 4.34 7.33
CA TYR A 27 -11.51 4.23 6.96
C TYR A 27 -10.58 4.70 8.09
N VAL A 28 -11.01 5.73 8.83
CA VAL A 28 -10.25 6.30 9.94
C VAL A 28 -10.04 5.28 11.07
N VAL A 29 -10.91 4.29 11.20
CA VAL A 29 -10.86 3.27 12.26
C VAL A 29 -9.94 2.11 11.86
N ASN A 30 -9.85 1.77 10.58
CA ASN A 30 -8.97 0.69 10.11
C ASN A 30 -8.22 1.09 8.82
N PRO A 31 -7.01 1.68 8.95
CA PRO A 31 -6.25 2.16 7.80
C PRO A 31 -5.73 1.05 6.88
N ASN A 32 -5.70 -0.21 7.36
CA ASN A 32 -5.21 -1.36 6.61
C ASN A 32 -6.35 -2.17 5.95
N GLN A 33 -7.57 -1.64 5.91
CA GLN A 33 -8.68 -2.35 5.29
C GLN A 33 -8.46 -2.48 3.77
N PRO A 34 -8.53 -3.69 3.19
CA PRO A 34 -8.48 -3.88 1.74
C PRO A 34 -9.58 -3.06 1.02
N GLY A 35 -9.24 -2.47 -0.14
CA GLY A 35 -10.16 -1.64 -0.92
C GLY A 35 -10.30 -0.19 -0.42
N SER A 36 -9.53 0.20 0.60
CA SER A 36 -9.65 1.54 1.16
C SER A 36 -9.15 2.67 0.24
N THR A 37 -8.34 2.37 -0.76
CA THR A 37 -7.92 3.34 -1.79
C THR A 37 -9.07 3.90 -2.61
N THR A 38 -10.19 3.17 -2.68
CA THR A 38 -11.40 3.55 -3.43
C THR A 38 -12.40 4.31 -2.55
N LEU A 39 -12.20 4.30 -1.22
CA LEU A 39 -13.09 4.98 -0.29
C LEU A 39 -12.79 6.47 -0.30
N ASN A 40 -13.61 7.22 -1.05
CA ASN A 40 -13.60 8.66 -1.01
C ASN A 40 -14.66 9.18 -0.03
N LEU A 41 -14.38 10.30 0.64
CA LEU A 41 -15.38 10.94 1.48
C LEU A 41 -16.52 11.48 0.61
N SER A 42 -17.74 11.43 1.14
CA SER A 42 -18.87 12.07 0.47
C SER A 42 -18.64 13.57 0.35
N TRP A 43 -19.20 14.17 -0.70
CA TRP A 43 -19.07 15.58 -1.03
C TRP A 43 -19.50 16.51 0.12
N ILE A 44 -20.42 16.07 0.99
CA ILE A 44 -20.88 16.85 2.15
C ILE A 44 -19.77 17.19 3.13
N TRP A 45 -18.73 16.36 3.21
CA TRP A 45 -17.56 16.57 4.08
C TRP A 45 -16.50 17.48 3.45
N HIS A 46 -16.67 17.84 2.18
CA HIS A 46 -15.80 18.76 1.45
C HIS A 46 -16.40 20.16 1.33
N VAL A 47 -17.67 20.35 1.70
CA VAL A 47 -18.33 21.65 1.70
C VAL A 47 -17.66 22.55 2.74
N GLY A 48 -17.30 23.79 2.36
CA GLY A 48 -16.68 24.76 3.26
C GLY A 48 -15.16 24.62 3.44
N ARG A 49 -14.50 23.77 2.66
CA ARG A 49 -13.03 23.59 2.70
C ARG A 49 -12.25 24.87 2.35
N ASP A 50 -12.80 25.67 1.44
CA ASP A 50 -12.18 26.91 0.92
C ASP A 50 -12.83 28.17 1.51
N ASP A 51 -13.70 28.02 2.51
CA ASP A 51 -14.40 29.13 3.14
C ASP A 51 -13.70 29.51 4.46
N GLU A 52 -13.05 30.66 4.51
CA GLU A 52 -12.42 31.18 5.74
C GLU A 52 -13.45 31.42 6.86
N SER A 53 -14.73 31.59 6.51
CA SER A 53 -15.84 31.72 7.46
C SER A 53 -16.37 30.36 7.93
N ALA A 54 -15.78 29.23 7.51
CA ALA A 54 -16.17 27.92 7.98
C ALA A 54 -16.04 27.79 9.51
N PRO A 55 -16.96 27.08 10.19
CA PRO A 55 -16.85 26.84 11.61
C PRO A 55 -15.49 26.22 11.98
N ALA A 56 -14.88 26.64 13.09
CA ALA A 56 -13.57 26.14 13.54
C ALA A 56 -13.49 24.60 13.60
N ALA A 57 -14.59 23.93 13.98
CA ALA A 57 -14.69 22.48 14.00
C ALA A 57 -14.51 21.82 12.62
N LEU A 58 -14.98 22.47 11.55
CA LEU A 58 -14.85 21.99 10.17
C LEU A 58 -13.43 22.25 9.62
N GLN A 59 -12.82 23.37 9.99
CA GLN A 59 -11.42 23.65 9.65
C GLN A 59 -10.49 22.63 10.32
N GLU A 60 -10.72 22.31 11.59
CA GLU A 60 -9.93 21.32 12.32
C GLU A 60 -10.13 19.90 11.76
N SER A 61 -11.35 19.51 11.40
CA SER A 61 -11.60 18.20 10.78
C SER A 61 -10.89 18.08 9.42
N ASN A 62 -10.87 19.14 8.62
CA ASN A 62 -10.13 19.21 7.36
C ASN A 62 -8.60 19.10 7.58
N ARG A 63 -8.06 19.79 8.59
CA ARG A 63 -6.65 19.72 8.96
C ARG A 63 -6.24 18.31 9.38
N VAL A 64 -7.03 17.68 10.25
CA VAL A 64 -6.81 16.30 10.71
C VAL A 64 -6.87 15.32 9.55
N LEU A 65 -7.86 15.45 8.66
CA LEU A 65 -7.98 14.61 7.47
C LEU A 65 -6.75 14.75 6.57
N TYR A 66 -6.32 15.98 6.29
CA TYR A 66 -5.12 16.24 5.49
C TYR A 66 -3.87 15.59 6.09
N LEU A 67 -3.64 15.78 7.39
CA LEU A 67 -2.48 15.20 8.08
C LEU A 67 -2.49 13.67 8.02
N LYS A 68 -3.66 13.05 8.20
CA LYS A 68 -3.82 11.59 8.09
C LYS A 68 -3.55 11.10 6.67
N SER A 69 -4.16 11.72 5.66
CA SER A 69 -3.94 11.37 4.25
C SER A 69 -2.46 11.52 3.86
N ARG A 70 -1.79 12.58 4.36
CA ARG A 70 -0.36 12.78 4.14
C ARG A 70 0.48 11.68 4.79
N ALA A 71 0.17 11.33 6.05
CA ALA A 71 0.87 10.26 6.76
C ALA A 71 0.72 8.90 6.06
N LEU A 72 -0.49 8.58 5.58
CA LEU A 72 -0.77 7.38 4.80
C LEU A 72 0.03 7.36 3.49
N ALA A 73 0.03 8.47 2.75
CA ALA A 73 0.82 8.58 1.52
C ALA A 73 2.32 8.41 1.77
N SER A 74 2.86 8.98 2.86
CA SER A 74 4.26 8.77 3.26
C SER A 74 4.53 7.31 3.59
N ARG A 75 3.67 6.67 4.40
CA ARG A 75 3.79 5.26 4.74
C ARG A 75 3.75 4.36 3.51
N TRP A 76 2.86 4.60 2.55
CA TRP A 76 2.82 3.80 1.33
C TRP A 76 4.09 3.95 0.48
N ARG A 77 4.71 5.13 0.46
CA ARG A 77 6.02 5.31 -0.17
C ARG A 77 7.11 4.51 0.55
N GLU A 78 7.08 4.50 1.88
CA GLU A 78 8.00 3.69 2.70
C GLU A 78 7.79 2.19 2.44
N GLU A 79 6.54 1.70 2.47
CA GLU A 79 6.20 0.30 2.18
C GLU A 79 6.65 -0.10 0.78
N LEU A 80 6.44 0.74 -0.24
CA LEU A 80 6.92 0.47 -1.59
C LEU A 80 8.45 0.38 -1.65
N LEU A 81 9.15 1.26 -0.94
CA LEU A 81 10.61 1.22 -0.85
C LEU A 81 11.10 -0.05 -0.12
N LEU A 82 10.46 -0.43 0.99
CA LEU A 82 10.77 -1.64 1.74
C LEU A 82 10.57 -2.89 0.90
N VAL A 83 9.46 -2.99 0.16
CA VAL A 83 9.19 -4.14 -0.73
C VAL A 83 10.29 -4.29 -1.79
N LYS A 84 10.81 -3.19 -2.36
CA LYS A 84 11.94 -3.25 -3.29
C LYS A 84 13.19 -3.84 -2.62
N TYR A 85 13.51 -3.39 -1.41
CA TYR A 85 14.64 -3.94 -0.67
C TYR A 85 14.42 -5.40 -0.26
N GLU A 86 13.21 -5.79 0.13
CA GLU A 86 12.86 -7.17 0.45
C GLU A 86 13.04 -8.09 -0.76
N MET A 87 12.68 -7.63 -1.98
CA MET A 87 12.95 -8.35 -3.22
C MET A 87 14.44 -8.57 -3.43
N GLU A 88 15.26 -7.53 -3.28
CA GLU A 88 16.71 -7.64 -3.39
C GLU A 88 17.33 -8.56 -2.32
N TRP A 89 16.89 -8.43 -1.07
CA TRP A 89 17.35 -9.26 0.04
C TRP A 89 16.95 -10.72 -0.16
N THR A 90 15.78 -11.00 -0.74
CA THR A 90 15.34 -12.35 -1.07
C THR A 90 16.29 -13.01 -2.07
N VAL A 91 16.70 -12.30 -3.12
CA VAL A 91 17.69 -12.82 -4.10
C VAL A 91 19.04 -13.08 -3.43
N ARG A 92 19.52 -12.13 -2.62
CA ARG A 92 20.79 -12.28 -1.86
C ARG A 92 20.73 -13.44 -0.88
N TYR A 93 19.60 -13.65 -0.22
CA TYR A 93 19.36 -14.78 0.68
C TYR A 93 19.47 -16.12 -0.06
N PHE A 94 18.89 -16.24 -1.24
CA PHE A 94 19.02 -17.46 -2.04
C PHE A 94 20.47 -17.71 -2.51
N LYS A 95 21.15 -16.68 -3.00
CA LYS A 95 22.58 -16.77 -3.40
C LYS A 95 23.45 -17.19 -2.20
N HIS A 96 23.26 -16.56 -1.04
CA HIS A 96 23.97 -16.94 0.18
C HIS A 96 23.68 -18.40 0.59
N ASN A 97 22.42 -18.85 0.54
CA ASN A 97 22.09 -20.23 0.86
C ASN A 97 22.71 -21.22 -0.13
N HIS A 98 22.75 -20.90 -1.42
CA HIS A 98 23.48 -21.71 -2.40
C HIS A 98 24.92 -21.95 -1.94
N ASP A 99 25.65 -20.88 -1.59
CA ASP A 99 27.05 -20.97 -1.16
C ASP A 99 27.21 -21.81 0.11
N VAL A 100 26.33 -21.60 1.10
CA VAL A 100 26.29 -22.40 2.33
C VAL A 100 26.11 -23.90 2.03
N TRP A 101 25.26 -24.26 1.06
CA TRP A 101 25.05 -25.67 0.69
C TRP A 101 26.19 -26.24 -0.15
N VAL A 102 26.86 -25.41 -0.96
CA VAL A 102 28.10 -25.80 -1.66
C VAL A 102 29.19 -26.14 -0.65
N ASP A 103 29.42 -25.28 0.34
CA ASP A 103 30.42 -25.49 1.39
C ASP A 103 30.15 -26.76 2.20
N ARG A 104 28.88 -27.00 2.56
CA ARG A 104 28.47 -28.24 3.25
C ARG A 104 28.74 -29.50 2.42
N SER A 105 28.79 -29.40 1.09
CA SER A 105 29.05 -30.55 0.22
C SER A 105 30.53 -31.00 0.25
N SER A 106 31.45 -30.13 0.68
CA SER A 106 32.89 -30.37 0.64
C SER A 106 33.36 -31.44 1.62
N ASN A 107 32.84 -31.42 2.86
CA ASN A 107 33.27 -32.30 3.97
C ASN A 107 32.22 -33.34 4.39
N SER A 108 31.33 -33.73 3.48
CA SER A 108 30.20 -34.60 3.76
C SER A 108 30.37 -36.01 3.18
N SER A 109 29.68 -37.00 3.77
CA SER A 109 29.57 -38.36 3.22
C SER A 109 28.99 -38.35 1.79
N PRO A 110 29.21 -39.38 0.95
CA PRO A 110 28.77 -39.37 -0.45
C PRO A 110 27.27 -39.06 -0.63
N GLY A 111 26.40 -39.65 0.22
CA GLY A 111 24.96 -39.39 0.20
C GLY A 111 24.61 -37.97 0.63
N ALA A 112 25.22 -37.48 1.71
CA ALA A 112 25.03 -36.11 2.18
C ALA A 112 25.54 -35.08 1.17
N LYS A 113 26.62 -35.39 0.45
CA LYS A 113 27.18 -34.57 -0.63
C LYS A 113 26.23 -34.45 -1.82
N ALA A 114 25.60 -35.56 -2.23
CA ALA A 114 24.58 -35.54 -3.29
C ALA A 114 23.37 -34.68 -2.90
N TYR A 115 22.90 -34.81 -1.66
CA TYR A 115 21.80 -33.99 -1.14
C TYR A 115 22.17 -32.49 -1.07
N ALA A 116 23.34 -32.16 -0.53
CA ALA A 116 23.81 -30.79 -0.41
C ALA A 116 23.92 -30.10 -1.79
N ARG A 117 24.45 -30.81 -2.80
CA ARG A 117 24.51 -30.32 -4.19
C ARG A 117 23.12 -30.07 -4.78
N ARG A 118 22.16 -30.97 -4.53
CA ARG A 118 20.77 -30.78 -4.95
C ARG A 118 20.16 -29.52 -4.31
N LYS A 119 20.41 -29.30 -3.01
CA LYS A 119 19.95 -28.09 -2.30
C LYS A 119 20.60 -26.83 -2.84
N ALA A 120 21.90 -26.84 -3.09
CA ALA A 120 22.60 -25.71 -3.71
C ALA A 120 21.97 -25.37 -5.07
N ALA A 121 21.79 -26.36 -5.95
CA ALA A 121 21.16 -26.15 -7.25
C ALA A 121 19.72 -25.60 -7.14
N GLN A 122 18.94 -26.07 -6.16
CA GLN A 122 17.60 -25.53 -5.90
C GLN A 122 17.64 -24.05 -5.53
N TYR A 123 18.52 -23.64 -4.64
CA TYR A 123 18.65 -22.23 -4.24
C TYR A 123 19.15 -21.34 -5.38
N LEU A 124 20.06 -21.85 -6.21
CA LEU A 124 20.53 -21.13 -7.39
C LEU A 124 19.38 -20.89 -8.38
N TRP A 125 18.56 -21.91 -8.64
CA TRP A 125 17.38 -21.77 -9.49
C TRP A 125 16.38 -20.75 -8.92
N GLN A 126 16.10 -20.79 -7.61
CA GLN A 126 15.24 -19.81 -6.95
C GLN A 126 15.79 -18.38 -7.07
N ALA A 127 17.10 -18.19 -6.93
CA ALA A 127 17.74 -16.90 -7.11
C ALA A 127 17.54 -16.36 -8.54
N GLN A 128 17.74 -17.20 -9.56
CA GLN A 128 17.59 -16.83 -10.96
C GLN A 128 16.14 -16.47 -11.31
N VAL A 129 15.17 -17.26 -10.85
CA VAL A 129 13.75 -16.98 -11.06
C VAL A 129 13.34 -15.69 -10.36
N ALA A 130 13.74 -15.51 -9.09
CA ALA A 130 13.43 -14.31 -8.34
C ALA A 130 14.04 -13.06 -8.99
N GLU A 131 15.30 -13.11 -9.41
CA GLU A 131 15.98 -12.01 -10.09
C GLU A 131 15.29 -11.67 -11.43
N GLY A 132 14.91 -12.67 -12.22
CA GLY A 132 14.18 -12.46 -13.48
C GLY A 132 12.78 -11.88 -13.30
N GLU A 133 12.06 -12.24 -12.24
CA GLU A 133 10.75 -11.67 -11.92
C GLU A 133 10.85 -10.26 -11.33
N PHE A 134 11.81 -10.02 -10.43
CA PHE A 134 11.93 -8.74 -9.71
C PHE A 134 12.46 -7.60 -10.58
N ILE A 135 13.27 -7.89 -11.61
CA ILE A 135 13.69 -6.88 -12.61
C ILE A 135 12.49 -6.20 -13.29
N LYS A 136 11.34 -6.87 -13.39
CA LYS A 136 10.13 -6.29 -14.01
C LYS A 136 9.51 -5.15 -13.20
N TYR A 137 9.84 -5.05 -11.92
CA TYR A 137 9.22 -4.13 -10.96
C TYR A 137 10.18 -3.07 -10.42
N ASN A 138 11.44 -3.10 -10.85
CA ASN A 138 12.48 -2.16 -10.40
C ASN A 138 12.57 -0.96 -11.35
#